data_AF-A0A265V001-F1
#
_entry.id   AF-A0A265V001-F1
#
_cell.length_a   1.000
_cell.length_b   1.000
_cell.length_c   1.000
_cell.angle_alpha   90.00
_cell.angle_beta   90.00
_cell.angle_gamma   90.00
#
_symmetry.space_group_name_H-M   'P 1'
#
loop_
_entity.id
_entity.type
_entity.pdbx_description
1 polymer ?
#
loop_
_entity_poly.entity_id
_entity_poly.type
_entity_poly.pdbx_seq_one_letter_code
_entity_poly.pdbx_strand_id
1 'polypeptide(L)'
;MVGNDIVDIREAKKYSNWQRPRFLEKLFTSEEQQLIHDSPSPFLMVWRLWTMKESAYKLYTQTSPSRFYSPRAFQCTIENSKAIVCYEDFQCNVKTKLTSLYILSEARLSVNKMTYDVVLFHDKNPKIQSELLKSRLLEMVSKLYNTNRPNLNFKKCKYGIPKVIYNSEIIHVSMTHHGNFGAIAL
;
A
#
# COMPACT_ATOMS: atom_id res chain seq x y z
N MET A 1 -13.10 -2.28 2.76
CA MET A 1 -11.81 -1.83 3.32
C MET A 1 -10.69 -2.26 2.40
N VAL A 2 -9.65 -1.43 2.31
CA VAL A 2 -8.56 -1.63 1.38
C VAL A 2 -7.29 -1.02 1.95
N GLY A 3 -6.15 -1.66 1.76
CA GLY A 3 -4.84 -1.06 2.04
C GLY A 3 -4.00 -1.09 0.78
N ASN A 4 -3.21 -0.06 0.50
CA ASN A 4 -2.29 -0.07 -0.64
C ASN A 4 -0.90 0.46 -0.28
N ASP A 5 0.10 -0.02 -1.01
CA ASP A 5 1.44 0.51 -0.92
C ASP A 5 2.17 0.52 -2.27
N ILE A 6 2.95 1.57 -2.52
CA ILE A 6 3.68 1.75 -3.77
C ILE A 6 5.16 2.01 -3.48
N VAL A 7 6.03 1.42 -4.30
CA VAL A 7 7.47 1.66 -4.29
C VAL A 7 7.90 2.10 -5.69
N ASP A 8 8.37 3.35 -5.82
CA ASP A 8 9.20 3.80 -6.93
C ASP A 8 10.51 2.99 -6.99
N ILE A 9 10.70 2.25 -8.09
CA ILE A 9 11.86 1.36 -8.29
C ILE A 9 13.15 2.17 -8.42
N ARG A 10 13.12 3.33 -9.08
CA ARG A 10 14.33 4.16 -9.27
C ARG A 10 14.78 4.75 -7.95
N GLU A 11 13.84 5.27 -7.17
CA GLU A 11 14.10 5.81 -5.83
C GLU A 11 14.66 4.71 -4.90
N ALA A 12 14.02 3.54 -4.88
CA ALA A 12 14.45 2.40 -4.05
C ALA A 12 15.84 1.91 -4.44
N LYS A 13 16.17 1.83 -5.73
CA LYS A 13 17.54 1.47 -6.20
C LYS A 13 18.59 2.46 -5.71
N LYS A 14 18.25 3.75 -5.69
CA LYS A 14 19.21 4.82 -5.35
C LYS A 14 19.44 4.96 -3.85
N TYR A 15 18.40 4.81 -3.04
CA TYR A 15 18.44 5.27 -1.64
C TYR A 15 18.19 4.21 -0.57
N SER A 16 17.68 3.02 -0.91
CA SER A 16 17.24 2.09 0.12
C SER A 16 18.34 1.41 0.92
N ASN A 17 19.50 1.15 0.29
CA ASN A 17 20.58 0.34 0.84
C ASN A 17 20.08 -0.96 1.51
N TRP A 18 19.17 -1.67 0.84
CA TRP A 18 18.52 -2.87 1.40
C TRP A 18 19.48 -4.03 1.70
N GLN A 19 20.71 -3.99 1.15
CA GLN A 19 21.76 -4.98 1.39
C GLN A 19 22.60 -4.70 2.64
N ARG A 20 22.34 -3.61 3.37
CA ARG A 20 23.07 -3.31 4.60
C ARG A 20 22.85 -4.40 5.67
N PRO A 21 23.82 -4.63 6.56
CA PRO A 21 23.70 -5.64 7.61
C PRO A 21 22.42 -5.49 8.43
N ARG A 22 21.74 -6.62 8.69
CA ARG A 22 20.49 -6.73 9.46
C ARG A 22 19.27 -6.06 8.84
N PHE A 23 19.33 -5.54 7.61
CA PHE A 23 18.14 -4.97 6.97
C PHE A 23 17.05 -6.04 6.83
N LEU A 24 17.40 -7.21 6.29
CA LEU A 24 16.45 -8.28 6.07
C LEU A 24 15.91 -8.86 7.38
N GLU A 25 16.81 -9.16 8.34
CA GLU A 25 16.47 -9.72 9.65
C GLU A 25 15.47 -8.87 10.46
N LYS A 26 15.49 -7.55 10.26
CA LYS A 26 14.59 -6.61 10.94
C LYS A 26 13.19 -6.57 10.32
N LEU A 27 13.07 -6.83 9.03
CA LEU A 27 11.84 -6.56 8.27
C LEU A 27 11.13 -7.83 7.80
N PHE A 28 11.85 -8.93 7.66
CA PHE A 28 11.38 -10.17 7.04
C PHE A 28 11.61 -11.38 7.94
N THR A 29 10.71 -12.36 7.87
CA THR A 29 10.89 -13.67 8.51
C THR A 29 11.97 -14.48 7.80
N SER A 30 12.36 -15.62 8.36
CA SER A 30 13.34 -16.51 7.73
C SER A 30 12.83 -17.05 6.39
N GLU A 31 11.54 -17.37 6.31
CA GLU A 31 10.87 -17.86 5.09
C GLU A 31 10.86 -16.77 4.01
N GLU A 32 10.53 -15.53 4.38
CA GLU A 32 10.56 -14.39 3.46
C GLU A 32 11.99 -14.06 3.00
N GLN A 33 12.99 -14.21 3.88
CA GLN A 33 14.39 -14.07 3.51
C GLN A 33 14.79 -15.14 2.48
N GLN A 34 14.37 -16.39 2.67
CA GLN A 34 14.61 -17.45 1.70
C GLN A 34 13.98 -17.11 0.35
N LEU A 35 12.73 -16.64 0.33
CA LEU A 35 12.07 -16.17 -0.90
C LEU A 35 12.85 -15.04 -1.60
N ILE A 36 13.46 -14.13 -0.84
CA ILE A 36 14.31 -13.05 -1.38
C ILE A 36 15.58 -13.62 -2.00
N HIS A 37 16.24 -14.56 -1.32
CA HIS A 37 17.50 -15.17 -1.77
C HIS A 37 17.31 -16.03 -3.02
N ASP A 38 16.23 -16.80 -3.09
CA ASP A 38 15.94 -17.71 -4.22
C ASP A 38 15.32 -17.00 -5.43
N SER A 39 14.90 -15.74 -5.26
CA SER A 39 14.28 -14.97 -6.34
C SER A 39 15.28 -14.68 -7.47
N PRO A 40 14.89 -14.81 -8.75
CA PRO A 40 15.69 -14.33 -9.88
C PRO A 40 16.00 -12.83 -9.81
N SER A 41 15.20 -12.07 -9.07
CA SER A 41 15.46 -10.68 -8.75
C SER A 41 15.24 -10.43 -7.25
N PRO A 42 16.29 -10.57 -6.42
CA PRO A 42 16.19 -10.33 -4.97
C PRO A 42 15.71 -8.92 -4.66
N PHE A 43 16.21 -7.92 -5.40
CA PHE A 43 15.78 -6.52 -5.28
C PHE A 43 14.25 -6.38 -5.46
N LEU A 44 13.68 -6.92 -6.53
CA LEU A 44 12.23 -6.81 -6.77
C LEU A 44 11.44 -7.60 -5.73
N MET A 45 11.96 -8.73 -5.25
CA MET A 45 11.30 -9.53 -4.21
C MET A 45 11.22 -8.78 -2.88
N VAL A 46 12.32 -8.13 -2.45
CA VAL A 46 12.35 -7.29 -1.23
C VAL A 46 11.22 -6.26 -1.26
N TRP A 47 11.12 -5.52 -2.36
CA TRP A 47 10.14 -4.43 -2.47
C TRP A 47 8.72 -4.92 -2.75
N ARG A 48 8.56 -6.10 -3.36
CA ARG A 48 7.27 -6.79 -3.42
C ARG A 48 6.77 -7.16 -2.03
N LEU A 49 7.57 -7.89 -1.25
CA LEU A 49 7.20 -8.29 0.10
C LEU A 49 6.97 -7.08 1.01
N TRP A 50 7.80 -6.04 0.90
CA TRP A 50 7.61 -4.78 1.61
C TRP A 50 6.24 -4.14 1.30
N THR A 51 5.92 -3.94 0.01
CA THR A 51 4.62 -3.34 -0.36
C THR A 51 3.45 -4.22 0.08
N MET A 52 3.59 -5.55 0.07
CA MET A 52 2.57 -6.45 0.60
C MET A 52 2.32 -6.21 2.09
N LYS A 53 3.39 -6.18 2.92
CA LYS A 53 3.31 -5.91 4.36
C LYS A 53 2.65 -4.57 4.67
N GLU A 54 3.11 -3.50 4.01
CA GLU A 54 2.57 -2.14 4.22
C GLU A 54 1.11 -2.01 3.76
N SER A 55 0.73 -2.69 2.67
CA SER A 55 -0.66 -2.75 2.23
C SER A 55 -1.55 -3.47 3.25
N ALA A 56 -1.08 -4.59 3.80
CA ALA A 56 -1.79 -5.33 4.85
C ALA A 56 -1.90 -4.53 6.15
N TYR A 57 -0.84 -3.85 6.57
CA TYR A 57 -0.84 -2.97 7.75
C TYR A 57 -1.85 -1.81 7.61
N LYS A 58 -1.94 -1.18 6.42
CA LYS A 58 -2.93 -0.12 6.16
C LYS A 58 -4.36 -0.64 6.14
N LEU A 59 -4.58 -1.87 5.70
CA LEU A 59 -5.88 -2.53 5.80
C LEU A 59 -6.22 -2.84 7.27
N TYR A 60 -5.28 -3.45 8.01
CA TYR A 60 -5.44 -3.80 9.42
C TYR A 60 -5.73 -2.57 10.28
N THR A 61 -5.04 -1.46 10.07
CA THR A 61 -5.28 -0.24 10.85
C THR A 61 -6.66 0.38 10.60
N GLN A 62 -7.34 0.08 9.48
CA GLN A 62 -8.74 0.48 9.28
C GLN A 62 -9.71 -0.30 10.18
N THR A 63 -9.44 -1.57 10.47
CA THR A 63 -10.25 -2.40 11.38
C THR A 63 -9.84 -2.23 12.84
N SER A 64 -8.55 -2.04 13.08
CA SER A 64 -7.91 -1.95 14.40
C SER A 64 -7.09 -0.65 14.50
N PRO A 65 -7.74 0.52 14.66
CA PRO A 65 -7.09 1.82 14.59
C PRO A 65 -5.96 1.98 15.60
N SER A 66 -4.74 1.98 15.08
CA SER A 66 -3.49 2.03 15.86
C SER A 66 -2.35 2.53 14.97
N ARG A 67 -1.22 2.86 15.60
CA ARG A 67 0.02 3.18 14.88
C ARG A 67 1.18 2.51 15.57
N PHE A 68 1.87 1.63 14.86
CA PHE A 68 3.02 0.90 15.38
C PHE A 68 3.95 0.52 14.23
N TYR A 69 5.14 0.05 14.56
CA TYR A 69 6.13 -0.38 13.57
C TYR A 69 6.57 -1.81 13.87
N SER A 70 5.96 -2.77 13.18
CA SER A 70 6.28 -4.20 13.31
C SER A 70 6.20 -4.94 11.96
N PRO A 71 6.97 -4.52 10.94
CA PRO A 71 6.86 -5.08 9.59
C PRO A 71 7.17 -6.60 9.54
N ARG A 72 8.08 -7.08 10.40
CA ARG A 72 8.40 -8.52 10.48
C ARG A 72 7.23 -9.37 10.99
N ALA A 73 6.31 -8.81 11.76
CA ALA A 73 5.14 -9.53 12.27
C ALA A 73 4.05 -9.75 11.20
N PHE A 74 4.02 -8.95 10.13
CA PHE A 74 3.14 -9.15 8.99
C PHE A 74 3.77 -10.16 8.04
N GLN A 75 3.40 -11.42 8.11
CA GLN A 75 4.05 -12.51 7.39
C GLN A 75 3.43 -12.71 6.01
N CYS A 76 4.23 -12.62 4.95
CA CYS A 76 3.81 -12.85 3.58
C CYS A 76 3.91 -14.34 3.19
N THR A 77 2.88 -14.86 2.55
CA THR A 77 2.91 -16.15 1.85
C THR A 77 2.57 -15.93 0.38
N ILE A 78 3.35 -16.50 -0.54
CA ILE A 78 3.12 -16.41 -2.00
C ILE A 78 3.09 -17.82 -2.57
N GLU A 79 1.92 -18.30 -2.97
CA GLU A 79 1.72 -19.67 -3.49
C GLU A 79 0.75 -19.66 -4.67
N ASN A 80 1.10 -20.33 -5.77
CA ASN A 80 0.19 -20.60 -6.90
C ASN A 80 -0.64 -19.38 -7.33
N SER A 81 0.03 -18.22 -7.52
CA SER A 81 -0.55 -16.91 -7.87
C SER A 81 -1.40 -16.22 -6.78
N LYS A 82 -1.59 -16.85 -5.62
CA LYS A 82 -2.17 -16.24 -4.43
C LYS A 82 -1.08 -15.62 -3.59
N ALA A 83 -1.38 -14.47 -2.99
CA ALA A 83 -0.54 -13.86 -1.99
C ALA A 83 -1.39 -13.47 -0.79
N ILE A 84 -0.95 -13.87 0.39
CA ILE A 84 -1.64 -13.68 1.66
C ILE A 84 -0.67 -13.00 2.63
N VAL A 85 -1.21 -12.14 3.49
CA VAL A 85 -0.47 -11.61 4.63
C VAL A 85 -1.23 -11.90 5.92
N CYS A 86 -0.54 -12.46 6.90
CA CYS A 86 -1.07 -12.77 8.23
C CYS A 86 -0.39 -11.91 9.31
N TYR A 87 -1.15 -11.50 10.32
CA TYR A 87 -0.67 -10.80 11.51
C TYR A 87 -1.59 -11.15 12.68
N GLU A 88 -1.11 -11.87 13.70
CA GLU A 88 -1.95 -12.36 14.80
C GLU A 88 -3.18 -13.16 14.27
N ASP A 89 -4.40 -12.74 14.59
CA ASP A 89 -5.66 -13.32 14.10
C ASP A 89 -6.14 -12.68 12.77
N PHE A 90 -5.44 -11.66 12.27
CA PHE A 90 -5.75 -10.98 11.02
C PHE A 90 -5.11 -11.67 9.82
N GLN A 91 -5.91 -11.84 8.76
CA GLN A 91 -5.48 -12.35 7.46
C GLN A 91 -6.09 -11.52 6.33
N CYS A 92 -5.29 -11.25 5.28
CA CYS A 92 -5.80 -10.61 4.07
C CYS A 92 -5.16 -11.15 2.79
N ASN A 93 -5.90 -11.04 1.69
CA ASN A 93 -5.43 -11.32 0.34
C ASN A 93 -4.72 -10.08 -0.21
N VAL A 94 -3.59 -10.28 -0.88
CA VAL A 94 -2.83 -9.19 -1.51
C VAL A 94 -2.66 -9.47 -3.00
N LYS A 95 -2.81 -8.42 -3.81
CA LYS A 95 -2.45 -8.45 -5.23
C LYS A 95 -1.35 -7.44 -5.47
N THR A 96 -0.34 -7.85 -6.24
CA THR A 96 0.79 -6.98 -6.61
C THR A 96 0.81 -6.76 -8.11
N LYS A 97 0.93 -5.50 -8.52
CA LYS A 97 1.30 -5.09 -9.88
C LYS A 97 2.78 -4.71 -9.91
N LEU A 98 3.55 -5.43 -10.73
CA LEU A 98 4.95 -5.16 -11.01
C LEU A 98 5.06 -4.46 -12.36
N THR A 99 5.83 -3.38 -12.42
CA THR A 99 6.17 -2.67 -13.67
C THR A 99 7.67 -2.37 -13.69
N SER A 100 8.17 -1.79 -14.78
CA SER A 100 9.55 -1.31 -14.84
C SER A 100 9.80 -0.04 -14.01
N LEU A 101 8.75 0.64 -13.56
CA LEU A 101 8.82 1.95 -12.88
C LEU A 101 8.48 1.86 -11.38
N TYR A 102 7.48 1.06 -11.04
CA TYR A 102 6.98 0.92 -9.67
C TYR A 102 6.50 -0.50 -9.37
N ILE A 103 6.42 -0.79 -8.06
CA ILE A 103 5.76 -1.96 -7.49
C ILE A 103 4.57 -1.45 -6.67
N LEU A 104 3.37 -1.97 -6.93
CA LEU A 104 2.15 -1.60 -6.22
C LEU A 104 1.49 -2.85 -5.64
N SER A 105 1.20 -2.86 -4.34
CA SER A 105 0.39 -3.91 -3.71
C SER A 105 -0.91 -3.35 -3.15
N GLU A 106 -1.97 -4.13 -3.22
CA GLU A 106 -3.29 -3.82 -2.66
C GLU A 106 -3.81 -5.02 -1.85
N ALA A 107 -4.16 -4.77 -0.58
CA ALA A 107 -4.66 -5.75 0.37
C ALA A 107 -6.18 -5.62 0.57
N ARG A 108 -6.86 -6.76 0.62
CA ARG A 108 -8.31 -6.87 0.87
C ARG A 108 -8.66 -8.12 1.69
N LEU A 109 -9.78 -8.04 2.42
CA LEU A 109 -10.31 -9.19 3.15
C LEU A 109 -10.88 -10.27 2.19
N SER A 110 -11.52 -9.85 1.10
CA SER A 110 -12.04 -10.75 0.07
C SER A 110 -11.22 -10.69 -1.22
N VAL A 111 -11.25 -11.77 -2.01
CA VAL A 111 -10.56 -11.86 -3.30
C VAL A 111 -11.30 -11.02 -4.35
N ASN A 112 -10.98 -9.72 -4.42
CA ASN A 112 -11.55 -8.80 -5.41
C ASN A 112 -10.50 -8.34 -6.43
N LYS A 113 -10.93 -7.73 -7.53
CA LYS A 113 -10.03 -7.02 -8.45
C LYS A 113 -9.43 -5.80 -7.73
N MET A 114 -8.22 -5.40 -8.12
CA MET A 114 -7.63 -4.18 -7.59
C MET A 114 -8.40 -2.97 -8.11
N THR A 115 -8.53 -1.91 -7.31
CA THR A 115 -9.23 -0.68 -7.70
C THR A 115 -8.36 0.51 -7.35
N TYR A 116 -7.20 0.57 -7.99
CA TYR A 116 -6.22 1.60 -7.74
C TYR A 116 -6.16 2.62 -8.88
N ASP A 117 -5.66 3.81 -8.57
CA ASP A 117 -5.11 4.76 -9.54
C ASP A 117 -3.69 5.14 -9.10
N VAL A 118 -2.80 5.34 -10.07
CA VAL A 118 -1.38 5.72 -9.85
C VAL A 118 -1.17 7.13 -10.35
N VAL A 119 -0.53 7.94 -9.53
CA VAL A 119 -0.20 9.34 -9.80
C VAL A 119 1.32 9.46 -9.91
N LEU A 120 1.79 10.05 -11.01
CA LEU A 120 3.18 10.48 -11.15
C LEU A 120 3.29 11.94 -10.70
N PHE A 121 4.20 12.23 -9.78
CA PHE A 121 4.50 13.56 -9.32
C PHE A 121 5.57 14.21 -10.19
N HIS A 122 5.31 15.44 -10.61
CA HIS A 122 6.28 16.31 -11.27
C HIS A 122 6.90 17.31 -10.30
N ASP A 123 6.20 17.60 -9.21
CA ASP A 123 6.66 18.47 -8.13
C ASP A 123 7.16 17.62 -6.95
N LYS A 124 8.24 18.05 -6.31
CA LYS A 124 8.84 17.41 -5.13
C LYS A 124 8.27 17.92 -3.80
N ASN A 125 7.43 18.95 -3.83
CA ASN A 125 6.81 19.54 -2.65
C ASN A 125 5.77 18.59 -2.05
N PRO A 126 5.95 18.12 -0.81
CA PRO A 126 5.05 17.14 -0.19
C PRO A 126 3.60 17.63 -0.07
N LYS A 127 3.37 18.94 0.11
CA LYS A 127 2.02 19.51 0.20
C LYS A 127 1.30 19.42 -1.14
N ILE A 128 1.99 19.77 -2.23
CA ILE A 128 1.44 19.71 -3.60
C ILE A 128 1.12 18.25 -3.96
N GLN A 129 2.02 17.31 -3.66
CA GLN A 129 1.81 15.89 -3.89
C GLN A 129 0.62 15.33 -3.09
N SER A 130 0.49 15.72 -1.81
CA SER A 130 -0.62 15.32 -0.95
C SER A 130 -1.97 15.86 -1.45
N GLU A 131 -2.02 17.12 -1.87
CA GLU A 131 -3.23 17.72 -2.44
C GLU A 131 -3.60 17.06 -3.77
N LEU A 132 -2.62 16.75 -4.63
CA LEU A 132 -2.84 16.04 -5.88
C LEU A 132 -3.43 14.64 -5.64
N LEU A 133 -2.85 13.86 -4.71
CA LEU A 133 -3.39 12.54 -4.36
C LEU A 133 -4.81 12.63 -3.81
N LYS A 134 -5.10 13.60 -2.93
CA LYS A 134 -6.44 13.81 -2.40
C LYS A 134 -7.42 14.18 -3.51
N SER A 135 -7.04 15.07 -4.41
CA SER A 135 -7.85 15.47 -5.57
C SER A 135 -8.18 14.27 -6.46
N ARG A 136 -7.18 13.43 -6.77
CA ARG A 136 -7.34 12.19 -7.56
C ARG A 136 -8.23 11.18 -6.84
N LEU A 137 -8.10 11.04 -5.52
CA LEU A 137 -8.96 10.18 -4.72
C LEU A 137 -10.43 10.62 -4.81
N LEU A 138 -10.70 11.90 -4.59
CA LEU A 138 -12.06 12.43 -4.65
C LEU A 138 -12.66 12.31 -6.05
N GLU A 139 -11.85 12.42 -7.11
CA GLU A 139 -12.29 12.15 -8.48
C GLU A 139 -12.65 10.69 -8.72
N MET A 140 -11.83 9.78 -8.21
CA MET A 140 -12.07 8.34 -8.35
C MET A 140 -13.35 7.93 -7.61
N VAL A 141 -13.54 8.46 -6.40
CA VAL A 141 -14.79 8.27 -5.63
C VAL A 141 -15.98 8.89 -6.35
N SER A 142 -15.86 10.12 -6.85
CA SER A 142 -16.98 10.82 -7.49
C SER A 142 -17.49 10.06 -8.72
N LYS A 143 -16.57 9.50 -9.52
CA LYS A 143 -16.90 8.64 -10.66
C LYS A 143 -17.56 7.33 -10.24
N LEU A 144 -17.00 6.65 -9.23
CA LEU A 144 -17.50 5.35 -8.79
C LEU A 144 -18.90 5.43 -8.16
N TYR A 145 -19.17 6.50 -7.42
CA TYR A 145 -20.44 6.72 -6.72
C TYR A 145 -21.41 7.65 -7.50
N ASN A 146 -21.09 7.98 -8.75
CA ASN A 146 -21.88 8.87 -9.62
C ASN A 146 -22.36 10.16 -8.89
N THR A 147 -21.42 10.86 -8.26
CA THR A 147 -21.69 12.04 -7.43
C THR A 147 -20.70 13.17 -7.71
N ASN A 148 -20.94 14.35 -7.13
CA ASN A 148 -20.07 15.53 -7.29
C ASN A 148 -19.10 15.67 -6.11
N ARG A 149 -17.91 16.22 -6.37
CA ARG A 149 -16.86 16.42 -5.35
C ARG A 149 -17.33 17.16 -4.07
N PRO A 150 -18.19 18.22 -4.13
CA PRO A 150 -18.68 18.88 -2.92
C PRO A 150 -19.49 17.98 -1.97
N ASN A 151 -20.03 16.87 -2.47
CA ASN A 151 -20.77 15.89 -1.67
C ASN A 151 -19.83 14.93 -0.91
N LEU A 152 -18.52 14.97 -1.19
CA LEU A 152 -17.53 14.06 -0.65
C LEU A 152 -16.70 14.75 0.43
N ASN A 153 -16.74 14.20 1.64
CA ASN A 153 -15.98 14.74 2.77
C ASN A 153 -14.79 13.83 3.09
N PHE A 154 -13.60 14.25 2.68
CA PHE A 154 -12.35 13.58 3.05
C PHE A 154 -11.96 13.92 4.48
N LYS A 155 -11.72 12.88 5.31
CA LYS A 155 -11.21 13.03 6.67
C LYS A 155 -10.10 12.02 6.95
N LYS A 156 -9.22 12.35 7.90
CA LYS A 156 -8.34 11.38 8.54
C LYS A 156 -8.77 11.21 10.00
N CYS A 157 -8.71 9.99 10.52
CA CYS A 157 -8.93 9.77 11.96
C CYS A 157 -7.72 10.24 12.78
N LYS A 158 -7.77 10.14 14.11
CA LYS A 158 -6.66 10.50 15.00
C LYS A 158 -5.35 9.73 14.75
N TYR A 159 -5.43 8.57 14.09
CA TYR A 159 -4.27 7.76 13.68
C TYR A 159 -3.78 8.05 12.25
N GLY A 160 -4.37 9.04 11.56
CA GLY A 160 -3.97 9.43 10.20
C GLY A 160 -4.58 8.58 9.08
N ILE A 161 -5.47 7.64 9.41
CA ILE A 161 -6.11 6.74 8.44
C ILE A 161 -7.16 7.53 7.64
N PRO A 162 -7.05 7.58 6.30
CA PRO A 162 -7.98 8.33 5.45
C PRO A 162 -9.33 7.62 5.30
N LYS A 163 -10.38 8.42 5.15
CA LYS A 163 -11.73 7.98 4.77
C LYS A 163 -12.43 9.08 3.97
N VAL A 164 -13.36 8.68 3.12
CA VAL A 164 -14.28 9.60 2.45
C VAL A 164 -15.68 9.34 2.99
N ILE A 165 -16.42 10.39 3.32
CA ILE A 165 -17.80 10.29 3.79
C ILE A 165 -18.71 10.81 2.67
N TYR A 166 -19.71 10.03 2.30
CA TYR A 166 -20.74 10.37 1.32
C TYR A 166 -22.09 9.86 1.81
N ASN A 167 -23.12 10.71 1.85
CA ASN A 167 -24.47 10.37 2.35
C ASN A 167 -24.46 9.66 3.72
N SER A 168 -23.64 10.13 4.67
CA SER A 168 -23.42 9.53 5.99
C SER A 168 -22.76 8.14 6.01
N GLU A 169 -22.42 7.57 4.86
CA GLU A 169 -21.66 6.33 4.75
C GLU A 169 -20.16 6.58 4.68
N ILE A 170 -19.38 5.62 5.21
CA ILE A 170 -17.93 5.65 5.16
C ILE A 170 -17.44 4.84 3.96
N ILE A 171 -16.78 5.53 3.04
CA ILE A 171 -16.02 4.92 1.96
C ILE A 171 -14.59 4.74 2.48
N HIS A 172 -14.20 3.49 2.61
CA HIS A 172 -12.85 3.11 3.03
C HIS A 172 -11.88 3.27 1.87
N VAL A 173 -10.78 3.97 2.12
CA VAL A 173 -9.80 4.34 1.08
C VAL A 173 -8.41 4.13 1.61
N SER A 174 -7.45 3.92 0.71
CA SER A 174 -6.03 3.89 1.04
C SER A 174 -5.25 4.82 0.12
N MET A 175 -4.20 5.42 0.66
CA MET A 175 -3.33 6.35 -0.05
C MET A 175 -1.88 6.05 0.33
N THR A 176 -0.99 6.08 -0.65
CA THR A 176 0.45 5.82 -0.46
C THR A 176 1.29 6.67 -1.40
N HIS A 177 2.58 6.82 -1.07
CA HIS A 177 3.55 7.65 -1.77
C HIS A 177 4.97 7.08 -1.58
N HIS A 178 5.74 6.97 -2.66
CA HIS A 178 7.19 6.75 -2.63
C HIS A 178 7.86 7.35 -3.87
N GLY A 179 8.99 8.05 -3.68
CA GLY A 179 9.72 8.68 -4.77
C GLY A 179 8.86 9.66 -5.58
N ASN A 180 8.71 9.41 -6.88
CA ASN A 180 7.83 10.19 -7.77
C ASN A 180 6.43 9.59 -7.93
N PHE A 181 6.09 8.51 -7.23
CA PHE A 181 4.82 7.83 -7.42
C PHE A 181 3.95 7.90 -6.17
N GLY A 182 2.66 8.10 -6.39
CA GLY A 182 1.63 7.90 -5.39
C GLY A 182 0.55 6.97 -5.92
N ALA A 183 -0.19 6.35 -5.02
CA ALA A 183 -1.31 5.52 -5.40
C ALA A 183 -2.47 5.68 -4.43
N ILE A 184 -3.68 5.54 -4.96
CA ILE A 184 -4.93 5.53 -4.21
C ILE A 184 -5.66 4.21 -4.45
N ALA A 185 -6.46 3.75 -3.50
CA ALA A 185 -7.29 2.56 -3.63
C ALA A 185 -8.61 2.71 -2.87
N LEU A 186 -9.64 1.96 -3.30
CA LEU A 186 -11.04 2.01 -2.82
C LEU A 186 -11.62 0.61 -2.50
#